data_AF-A0A920NXU4-F1
#
_entry.id   AF-A0A920NXU4-F1
#
_cell.length_a   1.000
_cell.length_b   1.000
_cell.length_c   1.000
_cell.angle_alpha   90.00
_cell.angle_beta   90.00
_cell.angle_gamma   90.00
#
_symmetry.space_group_name_H-M   'P 1'
#
loop_
_entity.id
_entity.type
_entity.pdbx_description
1 polymer ?
#
loop_
_entity_poly.entity_id
_entity_poly.type
_entity_poly.pdbx_seq_one_letter_code
_entity_poly.pdbx_strand_id
1 'polypeptide(L)' 'MHYPCGSVIGSDGLGFARDGEDWEKIEHLGEVILGNNVEIGSNCSIDRGSAGIPFLMIKKNSITMFT' A
#
# COMPACT_ATOMS: atom_id res chain seq x y z
N MET A 1 5.22 -0.96 17.93
CA MET A 1 4.60 -0.16 16.86
C MET A 1 3.33 0.45 17.40
N HIS A 2 3.14 1.76 17.26
CA HIS A 2 1.88 2.43 17.53
C HIS A 2 1.23 2.71 16.18
N TYR A 3 0.07 2.10 15.92
CA TYR A 3 -0.78 2.45 14.79
C TYR A 3 -1.98 3.21 15.36
N PRO A 4 -2.15 4.50 15.05
CA PRO A 4 -3.35 5.23 15.42
C PRO A 4 -4.57 4.60 14.72
N CYS A 5 -5.77 4.85 15.24
CA CYS A 5 -6.97 4.19 14.68
C CYS A 5 -7.17 4.55 13.19
N GLY A 6 -7.77 3.61 12.46
CA GLY A 6 -8.21 3.83 11.07
C GLY A 6 -7.18 3.60 9.98
N SER A 7 -5.92 3.24 10.30
CA SER A 7 -4.91 2.95 9.28
C SER A 7 -5.04 1.52 8.73
N VAL A 8 -4.93 1.38 7.41
CA VAL A 8 -4.98 0.13 6.66
C VAL A 8 -3.62 -0.12 6.00
N ILE A 9 -3.10 -1.33 6.15
CA ILE A 9 -1.77 -1.72 5.65
C ILE A 9 -1.93 -3.00 4.84
N GLY A 10 -1.47 -2.98 3.60
CA GLY A 10 -1.50 -4.12 2.69
C GLY A 10 -2.82 -4.31 1.94
N SER A 11 -3.63 -3.26 1.78
CA SER A 11 -4.78 -3.26 0.87
C SER A 11 -4.33 -3.36 -0.60
N ASP A 12 -5.26 -3.71 -1.47
CA ASP A 12 -5.04 -3.56 -2.91
C ASP A 12 -4.97 -2.08 -3.28
N GLY A 13 -4.00 -1.73 -4.12
CA GLY A 13 -3.88 -0.39 -4.67
C GLY A 13 -4.88 -0.12 -5.78
N LEU A 14 -4.86 1.13 -6.25
CA LEU A 14 -5.63 1.53 -7.43
C LEU A 14 -4.89 1.11 -8.71
N GLY A 15 -5.15 -0.10 -9.18
CA GLY A 15 -4.60 -0.63 -10.42
C GLY A 15 -5.70 -1.14 -11.34
N PHE A 16 -5.89 -0.48 -12.48
CA PHE A 16 -6.81 -0.91 -13.54
C PHE A 16 -6.12 -0.80 -14.90
N ALA A 17 -6.29 -1.81 -15.73
CA ALA A 17 -5.88 -1.81 -17.12
C ALA A 17 -7.13 -1.70 -18.01
N ARG A 18 -7.00 -1.04 -19.16
CA ARG A 18 -8.07 -0.96 -20.15
C ARG A 18 -8.10 -2.25 -20.95
N ASP A 19 -9.24 -2.94 -21.00
CA ASP A 19 -9.50 -4.01 -21.96
C ASP A 19 -10.73 -3.64 -22.80
N GLY A 20 -10.48 -3.13 -24.01
CA GLY A 20 -11.53 -2.56 -24.85
C GLY A 20 -12.28 -1.40 -24.16
N GLU A 21 -13.58 -1.58 -23.95
CA GLU A 21 -14.43 -0.60 -23.27
C GLU A 21 -14.37 -0.72 -21.73
N ASP A 22 -13.94 -1.88 -21.23
CA ASP A 22 -13.94 -2.23 -19.81
C ASP A 22 -12.63 -1.85 -19.10
N TRP A 23 -12.71 -1.84 -17.77
CA TRP A 23 -11.57 -1.69 -16.87
C TRP A 23 -11.38 -2.96 -16.07
N GLU A 24 -10.29 -3.66 -16.33
CA GLU A 24 -9.92 -4.86 -15.58
C GLU A 24 -9.03 -4.49 -14.40
N LYS A 25 -9.33 -5.05 -13.23
CA LYS A 25 -8.52 -4.85 -12.04
C LYS A 25 -7.16 -5.53 -12.23
N ILE A 26 -6.10 -4.80 -11.95
CA ILE A 26 -4.75 -5.36 -11.83
C ILE A 26 -4.62 -5.96 -10.44
N GLU A 27 -4.24 -7.23 -10.36
CA GLU A 27 -3.98 -7.90 -9.09
C GLU A 27 -2.80 -7.26 -8.37
N HIS A 28 -2.92 -7.10 -7.05
CA HIS A 28 -1.84 -6.57 -6.21
C HIS A 28 -1.28 -7.71 -5.38
N LEU A 29 -0.21 -8.34 -5.87
CA LEU A 29 0.34 -9.56 -5.27
C LEU A 29 1.59 -9.29 -4.43
N GLY A 30 2.06 -8.04 -4.39
CA GLY A 30 3.22 -7.64 -3.59
C GLY A 30 2.93 -7.62 -2.09
N GLU A 31 4.00 -7.52 -1.30
CA GLU A 31 3.93 -7.37 0.16
C GLU A 31 4.19 -5.93 0.60
N VAL A 32 3.75 -5.57 1.82
CA VAL A 32 4.18 -4.34 2.49
C VAL A 32 5.16 -4.72 3.60
N ILE A 33 6.40 -4.27 3.49
CA ILE A 33 7.46 -4.50 4.46
C ILE A 33 7.70 -3.22 5.26
N LEU A 34 7.36 -3.26 6.54
CA LEU A 34 7.64 -2.17 7.48
C LEU A 34 9.00 -2.39 8.14
N GLY A 35 9.90 -1.42 7.97
CA GLY A 35 11.17 -1.40 8.67
C GLY A 35 11.04 -1.11 10.17
N ASN A 36 12.16 -1.25 10.88
CA ASN A 36 12.23 -0.93 12.30
C ASN A 36 12.01 0.57 12.57
N ASN A 37 11.30 0.89 13.65
CA ASN A 37 11.03 2.26 14.11
C ASN A 37 10.31 3.13 13.05
N VAL A 38 9.40 2.54 12.29
CA VAL A 38 8.45 3.27 11.43
C VAL A 38 7.29 3.77 12.28
N GLU A 39 6.87 5.00 12.03
CA GLU A 39 5.66 5.61 12.58
C GLU A 39 4.66 5.81 11.44
N ILE A 40 3.41 5.37 11.66
CA ILE A 40 2.32 5.55 10.70
C ILE A 40 1.29 6.45 11.39
N GLY A 41 0.82 7.47 10.69
CA GLY A 41 -0.23 8.36 11.17
C GLY A 41 -1.58 7.65 11.28
N SER A 42 -2.60 8.38 11.74
CA SER A 42 -3.99 7.93 11.71
C SER A 42 -4.56 7.99 10.30
N ASN A 43 -5.46 7.08 9.97
CA ASN A 43 -6.19 7.04 8.69
C ASN A 43 -5.27 6.98 7.46
N CYS A 44 -4.13 6.31 7.57
CA CYS A 44 -3.24 6.07 6.44
C CYS A 44 -3.70 4.83 5.66
N SER A 45 -3.71 4.88 4.32
CA SER A 45 -3.76 3.68 3.47
C SER A 45 -2.38 3.41 2.91
N ILE A 46 -1.86 2.20 3.14
CA ILE A 46 -0.60 1.74 2.54
C ILE A 46 -0.92 0.51 1.71
N ASP A 47 -1.04 0.72 0.41
CA ASP A 47 -1.38 -0.35 -0.52
C ASP A 47 -0.16 -1.18 -0.91
N ARG A 48 -0.40 -2.46 -1.18
CA ARG A 48 0.63 -3.38 -1.64
C ARG A 48 0.92 -3.20 -3.12
N GLY A 49 2.08 -3.67 -3.57
CA GLY A 49 2.50 -3.56 -4.97
C GLY A 49 1.60 -4.35 -5.93
N SER A 50 1.37 -3.80 -7.12
CA SER A 50 0.71 -4.49 -8.24
C SER A 50 1.51 -5.71 -8.70
N ALA A 51 0.90 -6.58 -9.51
CA ALA A 51 1.55 -7.75 -10.09
C ALA A 51 2.90 -7.38 -10.74
N GLY A 52 3.96 -8.10 -10.35
CA GLY A 52 5.33 -7.84 -10.78
C GLY A 52 6.15 -6.96 -9.82
N ILE A 53 5.52 -6.34 -8.81
CA ILE A 53 6.22 -5.64 -7.73
C ILE A 53 6.28 -6.56 -6.51
N PRO A 54 7.46 -7.04 -6.09
CA PRO A 54 7.55 -8.05 -5.03
C PRO A 54 7.20 -7.48 -3.65
N PHE A 55 7.64 -6.26 -3.34
CA PHE A 55 7.33 -5.61 -2.07
C PHE A 55 7.44 -4.08 -2.15
N LEU A 56 6.66 -3.40 -1.30
CA LEU A 56 6.82 -2.00 -0.94
C LEU A 56 7.51 -1.92 0.43
N MET A 57 8.69 -1.30 0.49
CA MET A 57 9.44 -1.18 1.75
C MET A 57 9.34 0.24 2.32
N ILE A 58 8.75 0.36 3.51
CA ILE A 58 8.66 1.60 4.27
C ILE A 58 9.80 1.65 5.30
N LYS A 59 10.62 2.70 5.24
CA LYS A 59 11.82 2.87 6.09
C LYS A 59 11.62 3.97 7.14
N LYS A 60 12.47 3.98 8.17
CA LYS A 60 12.46 4.98 9.24
C LYS A 60 12.38 6.42 8.69
N ASN A 61 11.67 7.30 9.40
CA ASN A 61 11.38 8.72 9.06
C ASN A 61 10.41 8.97 7.90
N SER A 62 9.68 7.96 7.41
CA SER A 62 8.56 8.18 6.49
C SER A 62 7.26 8.44 7.25
N ILE A 63 6.78 9.67 7.28
CA ILE A 63 5.36 9.94 7.58
C ILE A 63 4.62 9.69 6.27
N THR A 64 4.01 8.51 6.15
CA THR A 64 3.35 8.09 4.91
C THR A 64 1.87 8.46 5.00
N MET A 65 1.44 9.40 4.17
CA MET A 65 0.04 9.75 3.96
C MET A 65 -0.24 9.59 2.48
N PHE A 66 -1.04 8.60 2.10
CA PHE A 66 -1.74 8.62 0.83
C PHE A 66 -3.20 8.21 1.11
N THR A 67 -4.09 9.12 0.72
CA THR A 67 -5.52 8.87 0.52
C THR A 67 -5.73 8.17 -0.79
#